data_AF-A0A2V8MDV8-F1
#
_entry.id   AF-A0A2V8MDV8-F1
#
_cell.length_a   1.000
_cell.length_b   1.000
_cell.length_c   1.000
_cell.angle_alpha   90.00
_cell.angle_beta   90.00
_cell.angle_gamma   90.00
#
_symmetry.space_group_name_H-M   'P 1'
#
loop_
_entity.id
_entity.type
_entity.pdbx_description
1 polymer ?
#
loop_
_entity_poly.entity_id
_entity_poly.type
_entity_poly.pdbx_seq_one_letter_code
_entity_poly.pdbx_strand_id
1 'polypeptide(L)'
;MIAEAINYAEIISQLPADSFLIRENVSWEEYEDLLEQVGEASGLRISYDDGTLEIMTVGPKHESYSTFIERLVGHLSFRLRMNIRFFGSSTMRKKKKRKGIEPDACFYVQTAEALGNRIDLDF
;
A
#
# COMPACT_ATOMS: atom_id res chain seq x y z
N MET A 1 -14.65 -29.58 -3.84
CA MET A 1 -13.21 -29.34 -4.11
C MET A 1 -12.74 -28.37 -3.06
N ILE A 2 -11.81 -28.79 -2.20
CA ILE A 2 -11.17 -27.92 -1.21
C ILE A 2 -10.10 -27.19 -2.01
N ALA A 3 -10.24 -25.87 -2.18
CA ALA A 3 -9.17 -25.06 -2.77
C ALA A 3 -7.94 -25.20 -1.87
N GLU A 4 -6.82 -25.67 -2.42
CA GLU A 4 -5.53 -25.55 -1.75
C GLU A 4 -5.34 -24.07 -1.41
N ALA A 5 -5.17 -23.77 -0.12
CA ALA A 5 -4.84 -22.42 0.32
C ALA A 5 -3.53 -22.03 -0.36
N ILE A 6 -3.59 -21.09 -1.29
CA ILE A 6 -2.42 -20.60 -2.02
C ILE A 6 -1.48 -19.98 -0.99
N ASN A 7 -0.27 -20.53 -0.86
CA ASN A 7 0.77 -19.96 -0.01
C ASN A 7 1.43 -18.78 -0.72
N TYR A 8 0.81 -17.60 -0.61
CA TYR A 8 1.34 -16.38 -1.20
C TYR A 8 2.72 -16.01 -0.65
N ALA A 9 3.03 -16.29 0.61
CA ALA A 9 4.34 -15.97 1.20
C ALA A 9 5.48 -16.70 0.47
N GLU A 10 5.27 -17.98 0.12
CA GLU A 10 6.24 -18.74 -0.67
C GLU A 10 6.41 -18.18 -2.09
N ILE A 11 5.30 -17.85 -2.76
CA ILE A 11 5.35 -17.25 -4.11
C ILE A 11 6.08 -15.91 -4.09
N ILE A 12 5.76 -15.06 -3.11
CA ILE A 12 6.36 -13.73 -2.93
C ILE A 12 7.88 -13.85 -2.73
N SER A 13 8.35 -14.85 -1.98
CA SER A 13 9.78 -15.05 -1.73
C SER A 13 10.60 -15.34 -2.99
N GLN A 14 9.95 -15.79 -4.07
CA GLN A 14 10.58 -16.11 -5.35
C GLN A 14 10.42 -15.00 -6.40
N LEU A 15 9.64 -13.96 -6.11
CA LEU A 15 9.46 -12.86 -7.04
C LEU A 15 10.75 -12.01 -7.14
N PRO A 16 11.21 -11.69 -8.36
CA PRO A 16 12.28 -10.70 -8.53
C PRO A 16 11.90 -9.35 -7.92
N ALA A 17 12.87 -8.50 -7.58
CA ALA A 17 12.61 -7.12 -7.18
C ALA A 17 11.94 -6.32 -8.32
N ASP A 18 11.07 -5.37 -7.96
CA ASP A 18 10.30 -4.52 -8.90
C ASP A 18 9.44 -5.33 -9.89
N SER A 19 8.83 -6.43 -9.41
CA SER A 19 7.95 -7.29 -10.22
C SER A 19 6.54 -7.39 -9.65
N PHE A 20 5.62 -7.89 -10.48
CA PHE A 20 4.18 -7.97 -10.18
C PHE A 20 3.67 -9.40 -10.29
N LEU A 21 2.77 -9.75 -9.40
CA LEU A 21 1.92 -10.92 -9.46
C LEU A 21 0.47 -10.47 -9.47
N ILE A 22 -0.28 -10.85 -10.51
CA ILE A 22 -1.71 -10.56 -10.62
C ILE A 22 -2.49 -11.87 -10.53
N ARG A 23 -3.54 -11.88 -9.71
CA ARG A 23 -4.46 -13.02 -9.55
C ARG A 23 -5.90 -12.55 -9.59
N GLU A 24 -6.68 -13.16 -10.45
CA GLU A 24 -8.12 -12.93 -10.56
C GLU A 24 -8.88 -13.98 -9.74
N ASN A 25 -10.15 -13.68 -9.45
CA ASN A 25 -11.07 -14.52 -8.68
C ASN A 25 -10.62 -14.78 -7.23
N VAL A 26 -9.89 -13.84 -6.62
CA VAL A 26 -9.54 -13.87 -5.20
C VAL A 26 -10.68 -13.27 -4.40
N SER A 27 -11.14 -13.92 -3.34
CA SER A 27 -12.18 -13.36 -2.47
C SER A 27 -11.66 -12.22 -1.59
N TRP A 28 -12.58 -11.44 -1.01
CA TRP A 28 -12.20 -10.39 -0.07
C TRP A 28 -11.58 -10.99 1.21
N GLU A 29 -12.10 -12.13 1.65
CA GLU A 29 -11.62 -12.88 2.80
C GLU A 29 -10.19 -13.38 2.58
N GLU A 30 -9.89 -13.96 1.42
CA GLU A 30 -8.51 -14.37 1.07
C GLU A 30 -7.54 -13.17 1.04
N TYR A 31 -7.99 -12.00 0.60
CA TYR A 31 -7.19 -10.77 0.65
C TYR A 31 -6.93 -10.31 2.09
N GLU A 32 -7.95 -10.31 2.96
CA GLU A 32 -7.78 -9.95 4.38
C GLU A 32 -6.83 -10.94 5.09
N ASP A 33 -6.98 -12.24 4.83
CA ASP A 33 -6.11 -13.29 5.39
C ASP A 33 -4.66 -13.13 4.92
N LEU A 34 -4.46 -12.78 3.65
CA LEU A 34 -3.13 -12.49 3.10
C LEU A 34 -2.46 -11.32 3.82
N LEU A 35 -3.18 -10.21 4.00
CA LEU A 35 -2.64 -9.04 4.70
C LEU A 35 -2.26 -9.37 6.15
N GLU A 36 -3.06 -10.17 6.85
CA GLU A 36 -2.75 -10.60 8.21
C GLU A 36 -1.52 -11.52 8.28
N GLN A 37 -1.37 -12.41 7.30
CA GLN A 37 -0.20 -13.31 7.21
C GLN A 37 1.10 -12.56 6.87
N VAL A 38 1.03 -11.59 5.96
CA VAL A 38 2.21 -10.80 5.52
C VAL A 38 2.59 -9.75 6.55
N GLY A 39 1.60 -9.15 7.23
CA GLY A 39 1.81 -8.05 8.17
C GLY A 39 2.38 -6.80 7.49
N GLU A 40 3.05 -5.94 8.27
CA GLU A 40 3.76 -4.78 7.71
C GLU A 40 5.05 -5.22 7.00
N ALA A 41 4.97 -5.36 5.67
CA ALA A 41 6.11 -5.74 4.84
C ALA A 41 6.58 -4.56 3.97
N SER A 42 7.66 -3.88 4.39
CA SER A 42 8.20 -2.70 3.70
C SER A 42 8.57 -2.96 2.23
N GLY A 43 8.94 -4.19 1.88
CA GLY A 43 9.31 -4.62 0.52
C GLY A 43 8.16 -5.08 -0.36
N LEU A 44 6.90 -4.94 0.07
CA LEU A 44 5.73 -5.41 -0.67
C LEU A 44 4.66 -4.33 -0.75
N ARG A 45 3.93 -4.28 -1.88
CA ARG A 45 2.69 -3.52 -1.99
C ARG A 45 1.60 -4.46 -2.45
N ILE A 46 0.51 -4.52 -1.68
CA ILE A 46 -0.63 -5.37 -1.96
C ILE A 46 -1.82 -4.48 -2.29
N SER A 47 -2.41 -4.67 -3.47
CA SER A 47 -3.63 -3.99 -3.88
C SER A 47 -4.70 -5.00 -4.29
N TYR A 48 -5.95 -4.60 -4.12
CA TYR A 48 -7.11 -5.44 -4.40
C TYR A 48 -8.22 -4.62 -5.02
N ASP A 49 -8.74 -5.07 -6.16
CA ASP A 49 -9.90 -4.50 -6.83
C ASP A 49 -10.92 -5.58 -7.21
N ASP A 50 -11.96 -5.70 -6.39
CA ASP A 50 -13.17 -6.47 -6.64
C ASP A 50 -12.98 -7.88 -7.23
N GLY A 51 -12.00 -8.62 -6.70
CA GLY A 51 -11.68 -9.97 -7.16
C GLY A 51 -10.30 -10.09 -7.81
N THR A 52 -9.66 -8.96 -8.10
CA THR A 52 -8.31 -8.90 -8.65
C THR A 52 -7.33 -8.51 -7.55
N LEU A 53 -6.46 -9.44 -7.17
CA LEU A 53 -5.34 -9.23 -6.27
C LEU A 53 -4.09 -8.91 -7.09
N GLU A 54 -3.39 -7.84 -6.72
CA GLU A 54 -2.07 -7.52 -7.24
C GLU A 54 -1.07 -7.44 -6.08
N ILE A 55 0.06 -8.13 -6.23
CA ILE A 55 1.18 -8.06 -5.30
C ILE A 55 2.40 -7.58 -6.07
N MET A 56 3.01 -6.51 -5.59
CA MET A 56 4.23 -5.95 -6.14
C MET A 56 5.37 -6.11 -5.14
N THR A 57 6.54 -6.52 -5.60
CA THR A 57 7.78 -6.41 -4.83
C THR A 57 8.42 -5.04 -5.05
N VAL A 58 8.81 -4.39 -3.95
CA VAL A 58 9.45 -3.08 -3.97
C VAL A 58 10.96 -3.27 -3.96
N GLY A 59 11.62 -2.85 -5.02
CA GLY A 59 13.07 -2.85 -5.15
C GLY A 59 13.70 -1.48 -4.89
N PRO A 60 15.04 -1.41 -4.85
CA PRO A 60 15.78 -0.17 -4.56
C PRO A 60 15.44 0.98 -5.51
N LYS A 61 15.09 0.68 -6.77
CA LYS A 61 14.70 1.69 -7.75
C LYS A 61 13.37 2.33 -7.38
N HIS A 62 12.39 1.52 -6.97
CA HIS A 62 11.09 2.01 -6.54
C HIS A 62 11.18 2.83 -5.26
N GLU A 63 11.95 2.36 -4.27
CA GLU A 63 12.21 3.10 -3.03
C GLU A 63 12.89 4.44 -3.31
N SER A 64 13.85 4.46 -4.24
CA SER A 64 14.55 5.69 -4.64
C SER A 64 13.57 6.72 -5.22
N TYR A 65 12.63 6.28 -6.05
CA TYR A 65 11.62 7.16 -6.63
C TYR A 65 10.61 7.65 -5.60
N SER A 66 10.09 6.77 -4.73
CA SER A 66 9.18 7.20 -3.66
C SER A 66 9.85 8.24 -2.76
N THR A 67 11.09 7.95 -2.32
CA THR A 67 11.87 8.87 -1.48
C THR A 67 12.10 10.21 -2.17
N PHE A 68 12.36 10.22 -3.48
CA PHE A 68 12.52 11.45 -4.24
C PHE A 68 11.24 12.30 -4.23
N ILE A 69 10.07 11.67 -4.46
CA ILE A 69 8.78 12.36 -4.44
C ILE A 69 8.46 12.89 -3.04
N GLU A 70 8.66 12.09 -2.00
CA GLU A 70 8.46 12.51 -0.60
C GLU A 70 9.30 13.74 -0.26
N ARG A 71 10.58 13.74 -0.63
CA ARG A 71 11.48 14.88 -0.42
C ARG A 71 11.04 16.10 -1.20
N LEU A 72 10.64 15.94 -2.45
CA LEU A 72 10.14 17.03 -3.27
C LEU A 72 8.91 17.68 -2.64
N VAL A 73 7.94 16.87 -2.22
CA VAL A 73 6.73 17.36 -1.53
C VAL A 73 7.07 18.04 -0.22
N GLY A 74 8.02 17.49 0.55
CA GLY A 74 8.54 18.13 1.77
C GLY A 74 9.18 19.50 1.51
N HIS A 75 9.97 19.62 0.45
CA HIS A 75 10.55 20.90 0.03
C HIS A 75 9.48 21.91 -0.40
N LEU A 76 8.45 21.49 -1.13
CA LEU A 76 7.32 22.34 -1.51
C LEU A 76 6.53 22.81 -0.29
N SER A 77 6.23 21.90 0.64
CA SER A 77 5.60 22.19 1.93
C SER A 77 6.33 23.32 2.65
N PHE A 78 7.65 23.19 2.80
CA PHE A 78 8.49 24.20 3.43
C PHE A 78 8.53 25.53 2.65
N ARG A 79 8.80 25.47 1.35
CA ARG A 79 8.99 26.66 0.51
C ARG A 79 7.71 27.49 0.34
N LEU A 80 6.56 26.82 0.27
CA LEU A 80 5.25 27.45 0.08
C LEU A 80 4.52 27.70 1.40
N ARG A 81 5.09 27.29 2.54
CA ARG A 81 4.46 27.34 3.87
C ARG A 81 3.09 26.67 3.89
N MET A 82 2.98 25.54 3.19
CA MET A 82 1.76 24.74 3.15
C MET A 82 1.81 23.66 4.23
N ASN A 83 0.72 23.46 4.95
CA ASN A 83 0.61 22.33 5.85
C ASN A 83 0.37 21.05 5.04
N ILE A 84 1.39 20.23 4.89
CA ILE A 84 1.29 18.90 4.26
C ILE A 84 1.63 17.84 5.30
N ARG A 85 0.73 16.87 5.48
CA ARG A 85 0.91 15.74 6.41
C ARG A 85 1.19 14.47 5.62
N PHE A 86 2.21 13.73 6.04
CA PHE A 86 2.69 12.52 5.38
C PHE A 86 2.32 11.28 6.20
N PHE A 87 1.85 10.24 5.50
CA PHE A 87 1.40 8.98 6.11
C PHE A 87 2.02 7.73 5.46
N GLY A 88 3.06 7.91 4.63
CA GLY A 88 3.81 6.79 4.04
C GLY A 88 2.95 5.78 3.31
N SER A 89 3.34 4.51 3.45
CA SER A 89 2.69 3.35 2.83
C SER A 89 1.61 2.75 3.73
N SER A 90 0.56 3.52 3.99
CA SER A 90 -0.58 3.05 4.79
C SER A 90 -1.53 2.19 3.95
N THR A 91 -1.90 1.00 4.45
CA THR A 91 -2.92 0.15 3.81
C THR A 91 -4.31 0.77 3.96
N MET A 92 -4.91 1.16 2.84
CA MET A 92 -6.25 1.76 2.77
C MET A 92 -7.28 0.71 2.32
N ARG A 93 -8.37 0.52 3.08
CA ARG A 93 -9.31 -0.58 2.81
C ARG A 93 -10.76 -0.13 2.83
N LYS A 94 -11.50 -0.43 1.76
CA LYS A 94 -12.94 -0.16 1.66
C LYS A 94 -13.69 -1.46 1.45
N LYS A 95 -13.93 -2.19 2.54
CA LYS A 95 -14.65 -3.49 2.54
C LYS A 95 -15.97 -3.45 1.77
N LYS A 96 -16.80 -2.41 1.99
CA LYS A 96 -18.07 -2.22 1.25
C LYS A 96 -17.91 -2.12 -0.27
N LYS A 97 -16.75 -1.66 -0.74
CA LYS A 97 -16.42 -1.54 -2.18
C LYS A 97 -15.52 -2.68 -2.66
N ARG A 98 -15.10 -3.59 -1.77
CA ARG A 98 -14.11 -4.64 -2.02
C ARG A 98 -12.87 -4.07 -2.73
N LYS A 99 -12.30 -3.00 -2.16
CA LYS A 99 -11.08 -2.35 -2.66
C LYS A 99 -10.05 -2.19 -1.55
N GLY A 100 -8.79 -2.42 -1.88
CA GLY A 100 -7.64 -2.26 -1.01
C GLY A 100 -6.46 -1.68 -1.79
N ILE A 101 -5.69 -0.78 -1.19
CA ILE A 101 -4.51 -0.20 -1.83
C ILE A 101 -3.44 0.15 -0.80
N GLU A 102 -2.20 -0.10 -1.18
CA GLU A 102 -1.00 0.31 -0.46
C GLU A 102 -0.19 1.26 -1.36
N PRO A 103 -0.29 2.57 -1.15
CA PRO A 103 0.48 3.55 -1.90
C PRO A 103 1.93 3.54 -1.44
N ASP A 104 2.86 4.00 -2.28
CA ASP A 104 4.23 4.22 -1.81
C ASP A 104 4.33 5.39 -0.84
N ALA A 105 3.59 6.46 -1.14
CA ALA A 105 3.55 7.69 -0.36
C ALA A 105 2.14 8.29 -0.36
N CYS A 106 1.66 8.71 0.81
CA CYS A 106 0.39 9.39 0.98
C CYS A 106 0.51 10.74 1.67
N PHE A 107 -0.22 11.73 1.15
CA PHE A 107 -0.18 13.10 1.62
C PHE A 107 -1.57 13.69 1.80
N TYR A 108 -1.77 14.41 2.90
CA TYR A 108 -2.89 15.33 3.06
C TYR A 108 -2.37 16.76 2.89
N VAL A 109 -3.06 17.53 2.05
CA VAL A 109 -2.68 18.92 1.71
C VAL A 109 -3.76 19.87 2.22
N GLN A 110 -4.83 20.10 1.46
CA GLN A 110 -5.88 21.06 1.83
C GLN A 110 -6.64 20.66 3.11
N THR A 111 -6.77 19.36 3.36
CA THR A 111 -7.47 18.79 4.52
C THR A 111 -6.52 18.39 5.65
N ALA A 112 -5.24 18.77 5.58
CA ALA A 112 -4.24 18.45 6.60
C ALA A 112 -4.65 18.93 8.01
N GLU A 113 -5.27 20.11 8.12
CA GLU A 113 -5.73 20.64 9.40
C GLU A 113 -6.84 19.80 10.03
N ALA A 114 -7.72 19.20 9.22
CA ALA A 114 -8.81 18.37 9.71
C ALA A 114 -8.31 17.12 10.45
N LEU A 115 -7.07 16.70 10.22
CA LEU A 115 -6.45 15.57 10.91
C LEU A 115 -6.11 15.88 12.37
N GLY A 116 -5.84 17.15 12.70
CA GLY A 116 -5.35 17.55 14.02
C GLY A 116 -4.06 16.81 14.38
N ASN A 117 -4.03 16.17 15.55
CA ASN A 117 -2.88 15.41 16.04
C ASN A 117 -2.97 13.91 15.74
N ARG A 118 -3.91 13.47 14.90
CA ARG A 118 -4.03 12.05 14.52
C ARG A 118 -2.80 11.62 13.72
N ILE A 119 -2.24 10.47 14.10
CA ILE A 119 -1.13 9.80 13.44
C ILE A 119 -1.64 8.49 12.85
N ASP A 120 -2.47 7.77 13.60
CA ASP A 120 -3.19 6.60 13.10
C ASP A 120 -4.49 7.04 12.42
N LEU A 121 -4.59 6.75 11.13
CA LEU A 121 -5.78 7.02 10.33
C LEU A 121 -6.45 5.71 9.96
N ASP A 122 -7.75 5.64 10.21
CA ASP A 122 -8.61 4.57 9.70
C ASP A 122 -9.11 5.00 8.31
N PHE A 123 -8.79 4.22 7.29
CA PHE A 123 -8.96 4.55 5.86
C PHE A 123 -10.12 3.82 5.21
#